data_AF-A0A0N1F8L4-F1
#
_entry.id   AF-A0A0N1F8L4-F1
#
_cell.length_a   1.000
_cell.length_b   1.000
_cell.length_c   1.000
_cell.angle_alpha   90.00
_cell.angle_beta   90.00
_cell.angle_gamma   90.00
#
_symmetry.space_group_name_H-M   'P 1'
#
loop_
_entity.id
_entity.type
_entity.pdbx_description
1 polymer ?
#
loop_
_entity_poly.entity_id
_entity_poly.type
_entity_poly.pdbx_seq_one_letter_code
_entity_poly.pdbx_strand_id
1 'polypeptide(L)'
;MSDPNVLLTLRRRRDAINDAIKAYEDKLETARRDLAHIAATIRLFEVGDEPLQFPVYMDIGRLFRPREIGKLCHEALAIESPLDTRELAVRVMRAKGMDESDKVLRSTVAHRVVQALSMRLKRGLIASEGKRDGVRMWSAQGHYKPNIR
;
A
#
# COMPACT_ATOMS: atom_id res chain seq x y z
N MET A 1 -0.15 -44.32 31.51
CA MET A 1 -0.29 -43.04 32.24
C MET A 1 0.98 -42.23 32.00
N SER A 2 0.90 -41.05 31.39
CA SER A 2 2.08 -40.22 31.10
C SER A 2 2.72 -39.74 32.41
N ASP A 3 4.03 -39.95 32.56
CA ASP A 3 4.78 -39.52 33.75
C ASP A 3 4.72 -37.99 33.90
N PRO A 4 4.17 -37.45 35.01
CA PRO A 4 4.07 -36.01 35.27
C PRO A 4 5.41 -35.28 35.19
N ASN A 5 6.54 -35.95 35.46
CA ASN A 5 7.86 -35.35 35.46
C ASN A 5 8.37 -35.07 34.03
N VAL A 6 8.05 -35.95 33.09
CA VAL A 6 8.35 -35.76 31.67
C VAL A 6 7.59 -34.55 31.12
N LEU A 7 6.31 -34.41 31.49
CA LEU A 7 5.48 -33.29 31.05
C LEU A 7 5.98 -31.94 31.59
N LEU A 8 6.42 -31.88 32.85
CA LEU A 8 7.03 -30.67 33.43
C LEU A 8 8.34 -30.29 32.73
N THR A 9 9.19 -31.26 32.44
CA THR A 9 10.45 -31.04 31.73
C THR A 9 10.22 -30.50 30.33
N LEU A 10 9.26 -31.06 29.59
CA LEU A 10 8.88 -30.58 28.26
C LEU A 10 8.29 -29.17 28.29
N ARG A 11 7.46 -28.83 29.29
CA ARG A 11 6.93 -27.47 29.47
C ARG A 11 8.03 -26.46 29.72
N ARG A 12 8.96 -26.75 30.65
CA ARG A 12 10.13 -25.90 30.91
C ARG A 12 10.98 -25.70 29.65
N ARG A 13 11.20 -26.76 28.87
CA ARG A 13 11.96 -26.66 27.62
C ARG A 13 11.23 -25.82 26.58
N ARG A 14 9.90 -25.97 26.46
CA ARG A 14 9.06 -25.14 25.59
C ARG A 14 9.18 -23.66 25.96
N ASP A 15 9.05 -23.35 27.25
CA ASP A 15 9.08 -21.96 27.71
C ASP A 15 10.47 -21.34 27.49
N ALA A 16 11.55 -22.09 27.75
CA ALA A 16 12.91 -21.64 27.42
C ALA A 16 13.13 -21.40 25.91
N ILE A 17 12.51 -22.20 25.04
CA ILE A 17 12.55 -21.98 23.58
C ILE A 17 11.79 -20.69 23.23
N ASN A 18 10.61 -20.47 23.80
CA ASN A 18 9.83 -19.26 23.57
C ASN A 18 10.58 -18.00 24.01
N ASP A 19 11.24 -18.05 25.17
CA ASP A 19 12.06 -16.93 25.66
C ASP A 19 13.24 -16.65 24.74
N ALA A 20 13.90 -17.70 24.24
CA ALA A 20 14.98 -17.56 23.26
C ALA A 20 14.48 -16.95 21.94
N ILE A 21 13.31 -17.38 21.43
CA ILE A 21 12.69 -16.81 20.23
C ILE A 21 12.46 -15.31 20.41
N LYS A 22 11.86 -14.91 21.53
CA LYS A 22 11.61 -13.49 21.83
C LYS A 22 12.90 -12.68 21.85
N ALA A 23 13.95 -13.20 22.50
CA ALA A 23 15.25 -12.54 22.52
C ALA A 23 15.88 -12.41 21.12
N TYR A 24 15.67 -13.39 20.24
CA TYR A 24 16.12 -13.29 18.85
C TYR A 24 15.30 -12.29 18.03
N GLU A 25 14.00 -12.20 18.26
CA GLU A 25 13.13 -11.20 17.62
C GLU A 25 13.56 -9.78 18.00
N ASP A 26 13.85 -9.52 19.27
CA ASP A 26 14.35 -8.22 19.75
C ASP A 26 15.70 -7.85 19.09
N LYS A 27 16.60 -8.83 18.97
CA LYS A 27 17.88 -8.66 18.25
C LYS A 27 17.67 -8.40 16.77
N LEU A 28 16.73 -9.09 16.13
CA LEU A 28 16.38 -8.89 14.73
C LEU A 28 15.82 -7.50 14.50
N GLU A 29 14.96 -7.02 15.40
CA GLU A 29 14.39 -5.68 15.33
C GLU A 29 15.48 -4.61 15.49
N THR A 30 16.42 -4.80 16.42
CA THR A 30 17.58 -3.94 16.60
C THR A 30 18.45 -3.89 15.33
N ALA A 31 18.84 -5.05 14.80
CA ALA A 31 19.63 -5.13 13.58
C ALA A 31 18.93 -4.49 12.36
N ARG A 32 17.60 -4.60 12.28
CA ARG A 32 16.81 -3.91 11.25
C ARG A 32 16.88 -2.39 11.38
N ARG A 33 16.83 -1.85 12.61
CA ARG A 33 16.98 -0.41 12.85
C ARG A 33 18.38 0.07 12.47
N ASP A 34 19.41 -0.67 12.86
CA ASP A 34 20.80 -0.35 12.53
C ASP A 34 21.03 -0.36 11.01
N LEU A 35 20.51 -1.38 10.33
CA LEU A 35 20.56 -1.47 8.87
C LEU A 35 19.86 -0.28 8.21
N ALA A 36 18.68 0.12 8.70
CA ALA A 36 17.95 1.27 8.18
C ALA A 36 18.75 2.58 8.37
N HIS A 37 19.41 2.75 9.51
CA HIS A 37 20.26 3.90 9.79
C HIS A 37 21.47 3.97 8.84
N ILE A 38 22.18 2.84 8.69
CA ILE A 38 23.35 2.76 7.79
C ILE A 38 22.91 2.99 6.34
N ALA A 39 21.82 2.36 5.89
CA ALA A 39 21.29 2.55 4.54
C ALA A 39 20.88 4.01 4.27
N ALA A 40 20.30 4.69 5.26
CA ALA A 40 19.98 6.12 5.15
C ALA A 40 21.25 6.98 5.04
N THR A 41 22.28 6.63 5.80
CA THR A 41 23.58 7.33 5.74
C THR A 41 24.25 7.12 4.39
N ILE A 42 24.30 5.87 3.89
CA ILE A 42 24.82 5.55 2.55
C ILE A 42 24.10 6.39 1.50
N ARG A 43 22.76 6.45 1.53
CA ARG A 43 21.98 7.29 0.61
C ARG A 43 22.34 8.77 0.68
N LEU A 44 22.59 9.31 1.87
CA LEU A 44 23.00 10.71 2.00
C LEU A 44 24.33 10.99 1.26
N PHE A 45 25.23 10.01 1.22
CA PHE A 45 26.52 10.11 0.54
C PHE A 45 26.48 9.69 -0.94
N GLU A 46 25.60 8.77 -1.33
CA GLU A 46 25.37 8.38 -2.73
C GLU A 46 24.68 9.49 -3.53
N VAL A 47 23.94 10.39 -2.88
CA VAL A 47 23.36 11.61 -3.49
C VAL A 47 24.46 12.67 -3.67
N GLY A 48 25.51 12.31 -4.39
CA GLY A 48 26.35 13.26 -5.10
C GLY A 48 25.61 13.69 -6.37
N ASP A 49 25.17 14.95 -6.39
CA ASP A 49 24.66 15.77 -7.52
C ASP A 49 23.57 15.22 -8.46
N GLU A 50 23.09 13.98 -8.33
CA GLU A 50 21.99 13.43 -9.13
C GLU A 50 20.75 13.06 -8.29
N PRO A 51 19.55 13.54 -8.64
CA PRO A 51 18.33 13.19 -7.92
C PRO A 51 17.91 11.73 -8.20
N LEU A 52 17.99 10.89 -7.16
CA LEU A 52 17.57 9.48 -7.16
C LEU A 52 16.18 9.26 -7.77
N GLN A 53 16.13 8.47 -8.84
CA GLN A 53 14.91 7.87 -9.40
C GLN A 53 14.45 6.68 -8.52
N PHE A 54 13.76 6.99 -7.43
CA PHE A 54 12.84 6.12 -6.66
C PHE A 54 13.41 4.96 -5.80
N PRO A 55 13.48 5.11 -4.45
CA PRO A 55 13.87 4.05 -3.52
C PRO A 55 12.70 3.12 -3.12
N VAL A 56 12.97 1.81 -3.14
CA VAL A 56 12.10 0.62 -2.87
C VAL A 56 11.48 0.56 -1.45
N TYR A 57 11.62 1.59 -0.61
CA TYR A 57 11.02 1.61 0.73
C TYR A 57 10.60 3.03 1.13
N MET A 58 9.92 3.75 0.24
CA MET A 58 9.26 4.99 0.64
C MET A 58 8.02 4.64 1.46
N ASP A 59 7.96 5.25 2.65
CA ASP A 59 6.72 5.46 3.40
C ASP A 59 5.63 5.89 2.40
N ILE A 60 4.61 5.04 2.20
CA ILE A 60 3.67 5.17 1.08
C ILE A 60 2.93 6.52 1.13
N GLY A 61 2.87 7.15 2.31
CA GLY A 61 2.38 8.51 2.51
C GLY A 61 3.24 9.62 1.90
N ARG A 62 4.52 9.35 1.57
CA ARG A 62 5.43 10.27 0.87
C ARG A 62 5.45 10.10 -0.65
N LEU A 63 4.96 8.97 -1.17
CA LEU A 63 4.89 8.72 -2.63
C LEU A 63 3.98 9.71 -3.35
N PHE A 64 2.94 10.16 -2.67
CA PHE A 64 1.97 11.12 -3.21
C PHE A 64 1.85 12.32 -2.30
N ARG A 65 1.90 13.53 -2.88
CA ARG A 65 1.59 14.77 -2.15
C ARG A 65 0.14 14.73 -1.67
N PRO A 66 -0.20 15.46 -0.59
CA PRO A 66 -1.59 15.58 -0.14
C PRO A 66 -2.52 15.97 -1.31
N ARG A 67 -3.61 15.22 -1.48
CA ARG A 67 -4.64 15.40 -2.54
C ARG A 67 -4.17 15.10 -3.98
N GLU A 68 -2.93 14.68 -4.21
CA GLU A 68 -2.39 14.39 -5.56
C GLU A 68 -3.15 13.25 -6.24
N ILE A 69 -3.36 12.12 -5.55
CA ILE A 69 -4.11 10.97 -6.09
C ILE A 69 -5.51 11.38 -6.53
N GLY A 70 -6.18 12.23 -5.75
CA GLY A 70 -7.50 12.75 -6.12
C GLY A 70 -7.43 13.52 -7.44
N LYS A 71 -6.49 14.45 -7.58
CA LYS A 71 -6.34 15.24 -8.82
C LYS A 71 -6.10 14.32 -10.01
N LEU A 72 -5.13 13.41 -9.91
CA LEU A 72 -4.81 12.46 -10.98
C LEU A 72 -6.00 11.58 -11.38
N CYS A 73 -6.76 11.06 -10.40
CA CYS A 73 -7.95 10.28 -10.73
C CYS A 73 -9.04 11.14 -11.40
N HIS A 74 -9.18 12.41 -11.03
CA HIS A 74 -10.18 13.29 -11.68
C HIS A 74 -9.77 13.64 -13.11
N GLU A 75 -8.50 13.92 -13.33
CA GLU A 75 -7.94 14.16 -14.67
C GLU A 75 -8.11 12.91 -15.55
N ALA A 76 -7.81 11.73 -15.01
CA ALA A 76 -8.05 10.46 -15.70
C ALA A 76 -9.52 10.25 -16.04
N LEU A 77 -10.44 10.50 -15.09
CA LEU A 77 -11.89 10.37 -15.30
C LEU A 77 -12.47 11.44 -16.23
N ALA A 78 -11.84 12.61 -16.34
CA ALA A 78 -12.26 13.67 -17.25
C ALA A 78 -11.90 13.33 -18.71
N ILE A 79 -10.83 12.58 -18.92
CA ILE A 79 -10.40 12.11 -20.25
C ILE A 79 -11.20 10.87 -20.66
N GLU A 80 -11.37 9.93 -19.74
CA GLU A 80 -11.99 8.64 -20.01
C GLU A 80 -12.84 8.22 -18.81
N SER A 81 -14.14 8.09 -19.03
CA SER A 81 -15.12 7.65 -18.03
C SER A 81 -16.12 6.71 -18.71
N PRO A 82 -16.54 5.61 -18.08
CA PRO A 82 -16.21 5.17 -16.71
C PRO A 82 -14.95 4.30 -16.64
N LEU A 83 -14.15 4.46 -15.58
CA LEU A 83 -12.95 3.65 -15.30
C LEU A 83 -13.09 2.84 -14.01
N ASP A 84 -12.50 1.65 -14.03
CA ASP A 84 -12.38 0.81 -12.85
C ASP A 84 -11.21 1.26 -11.94
N THR A 85 -11.12 0.68 -10.74
CA THR A 85 -10.08 1.04 -9.77
C THR A 85 -8.67 0.62 -10.21
N ARG A 86 -8.52 -0.50 -10.93
CA ARG A 86 -7.25 -1.04 -11.40
C ARG A 86 -6.72 -0.20 -12.57
N GLU A 87 -7.60 0.16 -13.49
CA GLU A 87 -7.39 1.06 -14.62
C GLU A 87 -6.96 2.45 -14.16
N LEU A 88 -7.59 2.97 -13.09
CA LEU A 88 -7.17 4.23 -12.46
C LEU A 88 -5.81 4.09 -11.77
N ALA A 89 -5.53 2.97 -11.10
CA ALA A 89 -4.23 2.75 -10.48
C ALA A 89 -3.09 2.75 -11.50
N VAL A 90 -3.27 2.09 -12.65
CA VAL A 90 -2.28 2.09 -13.73
C VAL A 90 -2.06 3.51 -14.28
N ARG A 91 -3.13 4.28 -14.49
CA ARG A 91 -3.03 5.67 -14.97
C ARG A 91 -2.31 6.58 -13.95
N VAL A 92 -2.59 6.40 -12.66
CA VAL A 92 -1.89 7.13 -11.58
C VAL A 92 -0.40 6.75 -11.52
N MET A 93 -0.07 5.47 -11.68
CA MET A 93 1.32 5.01 -11.74
C MET A 93 2.06 5.57 -12.96
N ARG A 94 1.43 5.52 -14.14
CA ARG A 94 1.96 6.09 -15.39
C ARG A 94 2.21 7.59 -15.27
N ALA A 95 1.24 8.34 -14.73
CA ALA A 95 1.37 9.78 -14.53
C ALA A 95 2.51 10.16 -13.58
N LYS A 96 2.89 9.25 -12.67
CA LYS A 96 3.98 9.44 -11.72
C LYS A 96 5.33 8.89 -12.22
N GLY A 97 5.36 8.19 -13.37
CA GLY A 97 6.56 7.53 -13.89
C GLY A 97 6.96 6.28 -13.09
N MET A 98 6.00 5.62 -12.45
CA MET A 98 6.22 4.37 -11.72
C MET A 98 6.18 3.15 -12.66
N ASP A 99 6.87 2.08 -12.28
CA ASP A 99 6.82 0.81 -13.03
C ASP A 99 5.42 0.18 -12.96
N GLU A 100 4.71 0.20 -14.09
CA GLU A 100 3.38 -0.38 -14.23
C GLU A 100 3.37 -1.89 -13.98
N SER A 101 4.49 -2.59 -14.15
CA SER A 101 4.61 -4.05 -14.05
C SER A 101 4.69 -4.57 -12.61
N ASP A 102 5.06 -3.72 -11.65
CA ASP A 102 5.14 -4.06 -10.23
C ASP A 102 3.74 -4.31 -9.65
N LYS A 103 3.44 -5.59 -9.37
CA LYS A 103 2.14 -6.03 -8.84
C LYS A 103 1.87 -5.52 -7.42
N VAL A 104 2.91 -5.40 -6.58
CA VAL A 104 2.77 -4.97 -5.18
C VAL A 104 2.50 -3.48 -5.12
N LEU A 105 3.24 -2.70 -5.91
CA LEU A 105 3.03 -1.26 -6.07
C LEU A 105 1.64 -0.98 -6.63
N ARG A 106 1.23 -1.70 -7.68
CA ARG A 106 -0.10 -1.56 -8.29
C ARG A 106 -1.24 -1.85 -7.32
N SER A 107 -1.12 -2.90 -6.50
CA SER A 107 -2.12 -3.22 -5.47
C SER A 107 -2.22 -2.10 -4.41
N THR A 108 -1.07 -1.56 -4.01
CA THR A 108 -0.99 -0.50 -3.00
C THR A 108 -1.58 0.82 -3.52
N VAL A 109 -1.23 1.21 -4.75
CA VAL A 109 -1.80 2.39 -5.42
C VAL A 109 -3.30 2.21 -5.61
N ALA A 110 -3.77 1.04 -6.04
CA ALA A 110 -5.20 0.75 -6.17
C ALA A 110 -5.94 0.94 -4.85
N HIS A 111 -5.41 0.45 -3.73
CA HIS A 111 -6.03 0.66 -2.43
C HIS A 111 -6.12 2.16 -2.07
N ARG A 112 -5.07 2.96 -2.33
CA ARG A 112 -5.10 4.41 -2.10
C ARG A 112 -6.09 5.14 -3.01
N VAL A 113 -6.20 4.73 -4.27
CA VAL A 113 -7.20 5.22 -5.21
C VAL A 113 -8.60 4.99 -4.66
N VAL A 114 -8.91 3.79 -4.14
CA VAL A 114 -10.22 3.53 -3.49
C VAL A 114 -10.47 4.47 -2.32
N GLN A 115 -9.49 4.66 -1.43
CA GLN A 115 -9.64 5.56 -0.27
C GLN A 115 -9.90 7.01 -0.71
N ALA A 116 -9.11 7.51 -1.68
CA ALA A 116 -9.25 8.86 -2.20
C ALA A 116 -10.59 9.08 -2.90
N LEU A 117 -11.02 8.14 -3.75
CA LEU A 117 -12.30 8.21 -4.46
C LEU A 117 -13.48 8.05 -3.50
N SER A 118 -13.40 7.16 -2.51
CA SER A 118 -14.45 7.02 -1.49
C SER A 118 -14.69 8.32 -0.72
N MET A 119 -13.61 9.03 -0.37
CA MET A 119 -13.72 10.33 0.31
C MET A 119 -14.30 11.41 -0.60
N ARG A 120 -14.06 11.34 -1.92
CA ARG A 120 -14.60 12.29 -2.91
C ARG A 120 -16.04 12.01 -3.30
N LEU A 121 -16.42 10.74 -3.34
CA LEU A 121 -17.81 10.29 -3.48
C LEU A 121 -18.65 10.82 -2.31
N LYS A 122 -18.14 10.69 -1.08
CA LYS A 122 -18.79 11.28 0.12
C LYS A 122 -18.95 12.81 0.03
N ARG A 123 -18.07 13.49 -0.71
CA ARG A 123 -18.11 14.94 -0.93
C ARG A 123 -18.90 15.33 -2.19
N GLY A 124 -19.52 14.39 -2.90
CA GLY A 124 -20.29 14.64 -4.13
C GLY A 124 -19.46 15.07 -5.33
N LEU A 125 -18.14 14.86 -5.31
CA LEU A 125 -17.22 15.32 -6.36
C LEU A 125 -17.04 14.32 -7.51
N ILE A 126 -17.48 13.09 -7.33
CA ILE A 126 -17.43 12.01 -8.33
C ILE A 126 -18.66 11.11 -8.14
N ALA A 127 -18.99 10.30 -9.15
CA ALA A 127 -20.06 9.33 -9.05
C ALA A 127 -19.60 7.90 -9.25
N SER A 128 -20.47 6.97 -8.86
CA SER A 128 -20.28 5.54 -9.00
C SER A 128 -21.36 5.00 -9.94
N GLU A 129 -20.96 4.54 -11.13
CA GLU A 129 -21.88 4.03 -12.17
C GLU A 129 -22.26 2.55 -11.99
N GLY A 130 -21.85 1.94 -10.87
CA GLY A 130 -22.20 0.58 -10.50
C GLY A 130 -20.97 -0.30 -10.35
N LYS A 131 -21.17 -1.61 -10.54
CA LYS A 131 -20.08 -2.60 -10.51
C LYS A 131 -20.04 -3.35 -11.84
N ARG A 132 -18.83 -3.47 -12.41
CA ARG A 132 -18.53 -4.37 -13.53
C ARG A 132 -17.57 -5.44 -12.99
N ASP A 133 -17.91 -6.71 -13.15
CA ASP A 133 -17.11 -7.85 -12.68
C ASP A 133 -16.70 -7.76 -11.19
N GLY A 134 -17.61 -7.23 -10.36
CA GLY A 134 -17.40 -7.04 -8.92
C GLY A 134 -16.58 -5.79 -8.54
N VAL A 135 -16.00 -5.07 -9.50
CA VAL A 135 -15.20 -3.85 -9.29
C VAL A 135 -16.07 -2.61 -9.50
N ARG A 136 -15.92 -1.60 -8.62
CA ARG A 136 -16.66 -0.34 -8.70
C ARG A 136 -16.15 0.50 -9.87
N MET A 137 -17.09 0.97 -10.70
CA MET A 137 -16.84 1.90 -11.79
C MET A 137 -17.02 3.33 -11.30
N TRP A 138 -16.06 4.19 -11.62
CA TRP A 138 -16.06 5.61 -11.22
C TRP A 138 -16.27 6.50 -12.43
N SER A 139 -16.98 7.61 -12.23
CA SER A 139 -17.19 8.63 -13.26
C SER A 139 -16.97 10.03 -12.73
N ALA A 140 -16.53 10.93 -13.63
CA ALA A 140 -16.24 12.33 -13.30
C ALA A 140 -17.49 13.14 -12.95
N GLN A 141 -18.67 12.69 -13.38
CA GLN A 141 -19.92 13.44 -13.24
C GLN A 141 -21.10 12.49 -13.02
N GLY A 142 -21.93 12.81 -12.03
CA GLY A 142 -23.05 11.99 -11.59
C GLY A 142 -24.15 11.82 -12.62
N HIS A 143 -24.00 10.85 -13.51
CA HIS A 143 -25.10 10.18 -14.18
C HIS A 143 -25.44 8.89 -13.45
N TYR A 144 -25.98 9.01 -12.23
CA TYR A 144 -26.60 7.87 -11.55
C TYR A 144 -27.96 7.57 -12.19
N LYS A 145 -28.03 6.54 -13.05
CA LYS A 145 -29.28 5.83 -13.33
C LYS A 145 -29.34 4.61 -12.39
N PRO A 146 -30.29 4.53 -11.44
CA PRO A 146 -30.46 3.34 -10.61
C PRO A 146 -30.85 2.16 -11.50
N ASN A 147 -30.07 1.08 -11.42
CA ASN A 147 -30.39 -0.19 -12.06
C ASN A 147 -31.45 -0.89 -11.18
N ILE A 148 -32.70 -0.89 -11.66
CA ILE A 148 -33.81 -1.63 -11.04
C ILE A 148 -33.69 -3.09 -11.47
N ARG A 149 -33.54 -3.99 -10.51
CA ARG A 149 -33.94 -5.40 -10.61
C ARG A 149 -34.73 -5.77 -9.37
#